data_AF-A0A2K8XIP9-F1
#
_entry.id   AF-A0A2K8XIP9-F1
#
_cell.length_a   1.000
_cell.length_b   1.000
_cell.length_c   1.000
_cell.angle_alpha   90.00
_cell.angle_beta   90.00
_cell.angle_gamma   90.00
#
_symmetry.space_group_name_H-M   'P 1'
#
loop_
_entity.id
_entity.type
_entity.pdbx_description
1 polymer ?
#
loop_
_entity_poly.entity_id
_entity_poly.type
_entity_poly.pdbx_seq_one_letter_code
_entity_poly.pdbx_strand_id
1 'polypeptide(L)'
;MLDTIIIGGGAAGLSCALVLGSGLKKPFAEDKKVAIIIHQKTSHLQNALFNNVLGLKPGTLGKDILIDGIQQLTDLYPEVFQIENEKVNKISKVAEGFLVTTNKKTYNTKRVVIAVGYTNLLNIEGLESYTKPHPRAAIEKDRIWLENTNHLIEENLYVAGTLAGWRSQFAIASGSGAHVATDILTLWNNGKQTKVHDKTSL
;
A
#
# COMPACT_ATOMS: atom_id res chain seq x y z
N MET A 1 -5.51 8.30 17.01
CA MET A 1 -5.67 7.09 16.18
C MET A 1 -5.43 7.47 14.73
N LEU A 2 -4.80 6.59 13.93
CA LEU A 2 -4.66 6.79 12.48
C LEU A 2 -5.99 6.45 11.78
N ASP A 3 -6.31 7.09 10.66
CA ASP A 3 -7.45 6.68 9.83
C ASP A 3 -7.08 5.56 8.87
N THR A 4 -5.83 5.54 8.39
CA THR A 4 -5.30 4.45 7.54
C THR A 4 -3.80 4.26 7.80
N ILE A 5 -3.36 3.00 7.94
CA ILE A 5 -1.94 2.64 7.89
C ILE A 5 -1.66 1.72 6.70
N ILE A 6 -0.62 2.02 5.95
CA ILE A 6 -0.15 1.24 4.80
C ILE A 6 1.09 0.45 5.22
N ILE A 7 1.11 -0.85 4.95
CA ILE A 7 2.21 -1.74 5.32
C ILE A 7 2.96 -2.14 4.07
N GLY A 8 4.16 -1.57 3.88
CA GLY A 8 5.07 -1.89 2.78
C GLY A 8 5.34 -0.71 1.85
N GLY A 9 6.60 -0.25 1.79
CA GLY A 9 7.07 0.82 0.91
C GLY A 9 7.46 0.35 -0.51
N GLY A 10 6.72 -0.60 -1.09
CA GLY A 10 6.90 -1.02 -2.49
C GLY A 10 6.08 -0.17 -3.46
N ALA A 11 6.05 -0.54 -4.75
CA ALA A 11 5.28 0.19 -5.77
C ALA A 11 3.79 0.37 -5.39
N ALA A 12 3.15 -0.68 -4.85
CA ALA A 12 1.75 -0.61 -4.43
C ALA A 12 1.55 0.33 -3.23
N GLY A 13 2.35 0.19 -2.18
CA GLY A 13 2.19 1.00 -0.97
C GLY A 13 2.53 2.47 -1.18
N LEU A 14 3.63 2.77 -1.90
CA LEU A 14 3.98 4.14 -2.26
C LEU A 14 2.91 4.78 -3.15
N SER A 15 2.38 4.05 -4.15
CA SER A 15 1.29 4.57 -4.97
C SER A 15 0.02 4.81 -4.16
N CYS A 16 -0.29 3.94 -3.20
CA CYS A 16 -1.43 4.12 -2.30
C CYS A 16 -1.23 5.38 -1.43
N ALA A 17 -0.03 5.55 -0.86
CA ALA A 17 0.31 6.69 -0.02
C ALA A 17 0.28 8.02 -0.78
N LEU A 18 0.81 8.08 -2.01
CA LEU A 18 0.78 9.28 -2.85
C LEU A 18 -0.66 9.72 -3.17
N VAL A 19 -1.53 8.78 -3.55
CA VAL A 19 -2.94 9.09 -3.86
C VAL A 19 -3.70 9.51 -2.60
N LEU A 20 -3.50 8.83 -1.47
CA LEU A 20 -4.09 9.24 -0.19
C LEU A 20 -3.58 10.62 0.25
N GLY A 21 -2.28 10.87 0.18
CA GLY A 21 -1.66 12.16 0.49
C GLY A 21 -2.26 13.30 -0.34
N SER A 22 -2.37 13.10 -1.66
CA SER A 22 -3.07 14.04 -2.55
C SER A 22 -4.52 14.31 -2.10
N GLY A 23 -5.20 13.27 -1.62
CA GLY A 23 -6.57 13.35 -1.12
C GLY A 23 -6.74 14.09 0.20
N LEU A 24 -5.70 14.21 1.03
CA LEU A 24 -5.77 14.88 2.34
C LEU A 24 -6.09 16.37 2.25
N LYS A 25 -5.86 17.00 1.09
CA LYS A 25 -6.25 18.39 0.82
C LYS A 25 -7.75 18.57 0.53
N LYS A 26 -8.53 17.48 0.46
CA LYS A 26 -9.97 17.54 0.16
C LYS A 26 -10.79 17.74 1.45
N PRO A 27 -11.93 18.47 1.38
CA PRO A 27 -12.75 18.72 2.58
C PRO A 27 -13.22 17.45 3.31
N PHE A 28 -13.55 16.37 2.59
CA PHE A 28 -13.97 15.11 3.20
C PHE A 28 -12.83 14.36 3.92
N ALA A 29 -11.59 14.77 3.71
CA ALA A 29 -10.40 14.18 4.31
C ALA A 29 -9.78 15.08 5.38
N GLU A 30 -10.51 16.12 5.83
CA GLU A 30 -10.08 16.98 6.93
C GLU A 30 -9.76 16.13 8.18
N ASP A 31 -8.64 16.47 8.83
CA ASP A 31 -8.06 15.79 9.99
C ASP A 31 -7.73 14.30 9.83
N LYS A 32 -7.83 13.74 8.62
CA LYS A 32 -7.47 12.33 8.37
C LYS A 32 -5.98 12.13 8.54
N LYS A 33 -5.61 11.07 9.28
CA LYS A 33 -4.21 10.72 9.54
C LYS A 33 -3.82 9.46 8.80
N VAL A 34 -2.84 9.57 7.90
CA VAL A 34 -2.31 8.45 7.11
C VAL A 34 -0.86 8.20 7.49
N ALA A 35 -0.48 6.93 7.61
CA ALA A 35 0.91 6.53 7.78
C ALA A 35 1.28 5.40 6.81
N ILE A 36 2.56 5.32 6.45
CA ILE A 36 3.14 4.20 5.70
C ILE A 36 4.34 3.64 6.45
N ILE A 37 4.38 2.32 6.64
CA ILE A 37 5.54 1.61 7.19
C ILE A 37 6.44 1.15 6.04
N ILE A 38 7.66 1.66 6.00
CA ILE A 38 8.65 1.45 4.95
C ILE A 38 9.80 0.59 5.50
N HIS A 39 9.91 -0.64 4.99
CA HIS A 39 11.00 -1.55 5.30
C HIS A 39 11.90 -1.72 4.07
N GLN A 40 13.12 -1.18 4.14
CA GLN A 40 13.98 -0.99 2.96
C GLN A 40 14.64 -2.27 2.38
N LYS A 41 14.50 -3.45 3.00
CA LYS A 41 15.40 -4.58 2.70
C LYS A 41 14.88 -5.67 1.75
N THR A 42 13.63 -5.60 1.25
CA THR A 42 13.00 -6.81 0.68
C THR A 42 12.09 -6.57 -0.53
N SER A 43 12.21 -5.45 -1.24
CA SER A 43 11.35 -5.21 -2.41
C SER A 43 11.84 -5.99 -3.64
N HIS A 44 10.96 -6.81 -4.24
CA HIS A 44 11.23 -7.44 -5.53
C HIS A 44 11.53 -6.43 -6.64
N LEU A 45 11.14 -5.17 -6.45
CA LEU A 45 11.36 -4.08 -7.40
C LEU A 45 12.85 -3.69 -7.51
N GLN A 46 13.63 -3.87 -6.45
CA GLN A 46 14.96 -3.26 -6.32
C GLN A 46 15.93 -3.62 -7.46
N ASN A 47 15.82 -4.84 -7.99
CA ASN A 47 16.74 -5.36 -9.03
C ASN A 47 16.20 -5.23 -10.46
N ALA A 48 15.07 -4.54 -10.65
CA ALA A 48 14.45 -4.41 -11.97
C ALA A 48 15.02 -3.22 -12.77
N LEU A 49 15.01 -3.37 -14.10
CA LEU A 49 15.28 -2.32 -15.08
C LEU A 49 14.00 -2.13 -15.93
N PHE A 50 13.48 -0.91 -16.02
CA PHE A 50 12.20 -0.65 -16.68
C PHE A 50 12.35 0.00 -18.05
N ASN A 51 11.78 -0.67 -19.05
CA ASN A 51 11.58 -0.14 -20.41
C ASN A 51 10.09 -0.19 -20.85
N ASN A 52 9.22 -0.71 -19.99
CA ASN A 52 7.83 -1.07 -20.30
C ASN A 52 6.83 -0.41 -19.34
N VAL A 53 7.18 0.75 -18.78
CA VAL A 53 6.31 1.52 -17.90
C VAL A 53 6.04 2.87 -18.55
N LEU A 54 4.78 3.12 -18.89
CA LEU A 54 4.33 4.39 -19.44
C LEU A 54 4.66 5.52 -18.47
N GLY A 55 5.29 6.58 -18.98
CA GLY A 55 5.66 7.77 -18.20
C GLY A 55 7.01 7.68 -17.48
N LEU A 56 7.65 6.52 -17.41
CA LEU A 56 9.04 6.42 -16.94
C LEU A 56 10.01 6.57 -18.12
N LYS A 57 11.18 7.16 -17.83
CA LYS A 57 12.30 7.15 -18.78
C LYS A 57 12.76 5.70 -19.01
N PRO A 58 12.99 5.26 -20.26
CA PRO A 58 13.58 3.96 -20.50
C PRO A 58 14.92 3.79 -19.76
N GLY A 59 15.11 2.64 -19.13
CA GLY A 59 16.29 2.32 -18.34
C GLY A 59 16.22 2.77 -16.87
N THR A 60 15.10 3.32 -16.39
CA THR A 60 14.92 3.62 -14.96
C THR A 60 15.06 2.33 -14.12
N LEU A 61 15.88 2.38 -13.07
CA LEU A 61 16.09 1.26 -12.16
C LEU A 61 15.02 1.24 -11.07
N GLY A 62 14.57 0.04 -10.68
CA GLY A 62 13.56 -0.11 -9.65
C GLY A 62 14.01 0.36 -8.27
N LYS A 63 15.30 0.29 -7.95
CA LYS A 63 15.86 0.90 -6.71
C LYS A 63 15.69 2.43 -6.71
N ASP A 64 15.87 3.08 -7.86
CA ASP A 64 15.79 4.53 -7.97
C ASP A 64 14.33 4.95 -7.83
N ILE A 65 13.39 4.21 -8.44
CA ILE A 65 11.94 4.42 -8.25
C ILE A 65 11.53 4.37 -6.77
N LEU A 66 12.11 3.45 -5.97
CA LEU A 66 11.80 3.36 -4.55
C LEU A 66 12.32 4.57 -3.78
N ILE A 67 13.56 4.99 -4.03
CA ILE A 67 14.18 6.15 -3.38
C ILE A 67 13.42 7.41 -3.76
N ASP A 68 13.22 7.62 -5.07
CA ASP A 68 12.53 8.79 -5.62
C ASP A 68 11.08 8.84 -5.17
N GLY A 69 10.38 7.71 -5.08
CA GLY A 69 8.98 7.65 -4.63
C GLY A 69 8.82 7.99 -3.14
N ILE A 70 9.77 7.59 -2.30
CA ILE A 70 9.82 7.99 -0.88
C ILE A 70 10.07 9.50 -0.78
N GLN A 71 11.05 10.02 -1.53
CA GLN A 71 11.34 11.45 -1.55
C GLN A 71 10.16 12.27 -2.07
N GLN A 72 9.51 11.80 -3.15
CA GLN A 72 8.31 12.43 -3.71
C GLN A 72 7.18 12.51 -2.68
N LEU A 73 6.97 11.44 -1.90
CA LEU A 73 5.97 11.43 -0.84
C LEU A 73 6.31 12.46 0.25
N THR A 74 7.57 12.55 0.67
CA THR A 74 8.07 13.57 1.61
C THR A 74 7.82 14.98 1.11
N ASP A 75 8.17 15.26 -0.15
CA ASP A 75 8.15 16.60 -0.71
C ASP A 75 6.73 17.10 -1.00
N LEU A 76 5.86 16.21 -1.50
CA LEU A 76 4.51 16.59 -1.94
C LEU A 76 3.46 16.49 -0.83
N TYR A 77 3.59 15.49 0.04
CA TYR A 77 2.59 15.14 1.05
C TYR A 77 3.25 14.83 2.41
N PRO A 78 3.97 15.79 3.02
CA PRO A 78 4.66 15.61 4.30
C PRO A 78 3.73 15.22 5.46
N GLU A 79 2.42 15.44 5.32
CA GLU A 79 1.39 15.00 6.27
C GLU A 79 1.21 13.47 6.32
N VAL A 80 1.65 12.73 5.30
CA VAL A 80 1.68 11.27 5.33
C VAL A 80 2.86 10.82 6.16
N PHE A 81 2.60 10.27 7.34
CA PHE A 81 3.65 9.89 8.28
C PHE A 81 4.43 8.66 7.79
N GLN A 82 5.70 8.85 7.46
CA GLN A 82 6.58 7.79 7.00
C GLN A 82 7.31 7.15 8.18
N ILE A 83 7.01 5.87 8.44
CA ILE A 83 7.60 5.08 9.52
C ILE A 83 8.67 4.19 8.90
N GLU A 84 9.93 4.58 9.07
CA GLU A 84 11.06 3.84 8.52
C GLU A 84 11.63 2.81 9.50
N ASN A 85 12.28 1.78 8.95
CA ASN A 85 13.06 0.80 9.70
C ASN A 85 12.23 0.00 10.73
N GLU A 86 10.94 -0.17 10.47
CA GLU A 86 10.04 -1.02 11.24
C GLU A 86 9.49 -2.16 10.38
N LYS A 87 9.30 -3.32 11.01
CA LYS A 87 8.69 -4.50 10.40
C LYS A 87 7.44 -4.85 11.20
N VAL A 88 6.30 -4.90 10.53
CA VAL A 88 5.05 -5.38 11.12
C VAL A 88 5.17 -6.89 11.36
N ASN A 89 4.75 -7.33 12.54
CA ASN A 89 4.72 -8.74 12.93
C ASN A 89 3.32 -9.23 13.31
N LYS A 90 2.37 -8.33 13.58
CA LYS A 90 1.00 -8.68 13.95
C LYS A 90 0.00 -7.59 13.61
N ILE A 91 -1.18 -8.01 13.17
CA ILE A 91 -2.38 -7.18 13.04
C ILE A 91 -3.47 -7.85 13.88
N SER A 92 -4.08 -7.09 14.78
CA SER A 92 -5.18 -7.59 15.61
C SER A 92 -6.35 -6.64 15.59
N LYS A 93 -7.57 -7.19 15.59
CA LYS A 93 -8.79 -6.38 15.69
C LYS A 93 -8.95 -5.87 17.12
N VAL A 94 -9.39 -4.63 17.23
CA VAL A 94 -9.81 -3.98 18.47
C VAL A 94 -11.18 -3.33 18.27
N ALA A 95 -11.81 -2.85 19.34
CA ALA A 95 -13.16 -2.27 19.27
C ALA A 95 -13.31 -1.18 18.20
N GLU A 96 -12.28 -0.35 18.01
CA GLU A 96 -12.27 0.75 17.04
C GLU A 96 -11.23 0.54 15.93
N GLY A 97 -11.24 -0.62 15.28
CA GLY A 97 -10.40 -0.93 14.11
C GLY A 97 -9.31 -1.95 14.41
N PHE A 98 -8.05 -1.55 14.26
CA PHE A 98 -6.89 -2.46 14.33
C PHE A 98 -5.76 -1.90 15.19
N LEU A 99 -5.08 -2.82 15.88
CA LEU A 99 -3.78 -2.62 16.48
C LEU A 99 -2.72 -3.30 15.61
N VAL A 100 -1.84 -2.50 15.02
CA VAL A 100 -0.70 -2.95 14.21
C VAL A 100 0.55 -2.94 15.08
N THR A 101 1.11 -4.13 15.33
CA THR A 101 2.34 -4.30 16.12
C THR A 101 3.52 -4.47 15.18
N THR A 102 4.58 -3.73 15.47
CA THR A 102 5.87 -3.83 14.79
C THR A 102 6.91 -4.40 15.75
N ASN A 103 8.12 -4.61 15.25
CA ASN A 103 9.28 -4.94 16.08
C ASN A 103 9.72 -3.80 17.04
N LYS A 104 9.13 -2.60 16.95
CA LYS A 104 9.50 -1.45 17.80
C LYS A 104 8.32 -0.85 18.57
N LYS A 105 7.16 -0.75 17.94
CA LYS A 105 6.01 0.02 18.44
C LYS A 105 4.68 -0.62 18.05
N THR A 106 3.61 -0.08 18.60
CA THR A 106 2.23 -0.43 18.24
C THR A 106 1.48 0.79 17.77
N TYR A 107 0.64 0.63 16.75
CA TYR A 107 -0.15 1.70 16.15
C TYR A 107 -1.63 1.34 16.14
N ASN A 108 -2.46 2.20 16.73
CA ASN A 108 -3.90 2.11 16.59
C ASN A 108 -4.36 2.81 15.30
N THR A 109 -5.13 2.10 14.48
CA THR A 109 -5.64 2.59 13.20
C THR A 109 -7.05 2.11 12.96
N LYS A 110 -7.88 2.90 12.28
CA LYS A 110 -9.19 2.45 11.81
C LYS A 110 -9.07 1.42 10.67
N ARG A 111 -8.05 1.57 9.82
CA ARG A 111 -7.90 0.81 8.57
C ARG A 111 -6.46 0.40 8.30
N VAL A 112 -6.30 -0.76 7.70
CA VAL A 112 -5.00 -1.31 7.30
C VAL A 112 -5.01 -1.62 5.80
N VAL A 113 -3.94 -1.22 5.11
CA VAL A 113 -3.65 -1.62 3.73
C VAL A 113 -2.36 -2.44 3.72
N ILE A 114 -2.45 -3.70 3.35
CA ILE A 114 -1.30 -4.61 3.27
C ILE A 114 -0.75 -4.55 1.84
N ALA A 115 0.43 -3.97 1.66
CA ALA A 115 1.05 -3.74 0.35
C ALA A 115 2.46 -4.34 0.26
N VAL A 116 2.69 -5.46 0.96
CA VAL A 116 3.94 -6.23 0.89
C VAL A 116 3.92 -7.21 -0.28
N GLY A 117 5.08 -7.77 -0.64
CA GLY A 117 5.17 -8.74 -1.74
C GLY A 117 4.54 -10.11 -1.40
N TYR A 118 4.08 -10.81 -2.44
CA TYR A 118 3.50 -12.17 -2.43
C TYR A 118 4.40 -13.34 -1.98
N THR A 119 5.31 -13.14 -1.02
CA THR A 119 6.21 -14.18 -0.51
C THR A 119 5.51 -15.12 0.47
N ASN A 120 5.76 -16.44 0.39
CA ASN A 120 5.33 -17.41 1.41
C ASN A 120 5.98 -17.20 2.79
N LEU A 121 7.05 -16.38 2.85
CA LEU A 121 7.70 -15.96 4.10
C LEU A 121 6.98 -14.80 4.80
N LEU A 122 5.72 -14.54 4.46
CA LEU A 122 4.91 -13.52 5.14
C LEU A 122 4.74 -13.94 6.60
N ASN A 123 5.30 -13.15 7.51
CA ASN A 123 5.24 -13.39 8.94
C ASN A 123 4.56 -12.19 9.62
N ILE A 124 3.24 -12.10 9.43
CA ILE A 124 2.37 -11.13 10.10
C ILE A 124 1.21 -11.93 10.69
N GLU A 125 1.20 -12.06 12.02
CA GLU A 125 0.11 -12.71 12.76
C GLU A 125 -1.23 -12.01 12.50
N GLY A 126 -2.31 -12.77 12.39
CA GLY A 126 -3.67 -12.27 12.18
C GLY A 126 -4.14 -12.26 10.72
N LEU A 127 -3.33 -12.81 9.80
CA LEU A 127 -3.65 -12.91 8.36
C LEU A 127 -3.78 -14.35 7.86
N GLU A 128 -3.56 -15.34 8.73
CA GLU A 128 -3.46 -16.75 8.39
C GLU A 128 -4.74 -17.27 7.74
N SER A 129 -5.90 -16.88 8.27
CA SER A 129 -7.22 -17.29 7.75
C SER A 129 -7.51 -16.80 6.34
N TYR A 130 -6.81 -15.77 5.87
CA TYR A 130 -6.98 -15.20 4.53
C TYR A 130 -5.91 -15.70 3.56
N THR A 131 -4.88 -16.40 4.04
CA THR A 131 -3.73 -16.78 3.24
C THR A 131 -4.05 -18.01 2.39
N LYS A 132 -3.82 -17.91 1.08
CA LYS A 132 -4.01 -19.01 0.12
C LYS A 132 -2.86 -19.06 -0.91
N PRO A 133 -2.71 -20.16 -1.67
CA PRO A 133 -1.81 -20.18 -2.82
C PRO A 133 -2.18 -19.10 -3.84
N HIS A 134 -1.17 -18.40 -4.37
CA HIS A 134 -1.38 -17.27 -5.26
C HIS A 134 -1.98 -17.73 -6.61
N PRO A 135 -3.15 -17.21 -7.03
CA PRO A 135 -3.93 -17.80 -8.12
C PRO A 135 -3.33 -17.60 -9.52
N ARG A 136 -2.35 -16.71 -9.65
CA ARG A 136 -1.74 -16.30 -10.94
C ARG A 136 -0.22 -16.44 -10.98
N ALA A 137 0.39 -17.00 -9.94
CA ALA A 137 1.82 -17.22 -9.89
C ALA A 137 2.12 -18.65 -10.31
N ALA A 138 3.33 -18.89 -10.81
CA ALA A 138 3.77 -20.25 -11.10
C ALA A 138 3.86 -21.05 -9.80
N ILE A 139 3.33 -22.27 -9.80
CA ILE A 139 3.14 -23.11 -8.60
C ILE A 139 4.49 -23.37 -7.91
N GLU A 140 5.55 -23.57 -8.70
CA GLU A 140 6.91 -23.82 -8.22
C GLU A 140 7.54 -22.65 -7.46
N LYS A 141 6.97 -21.44 -7.56
CA LYS A 141 7.45 -20.26 -6.83
C LYS A 141 6.84 -20.14 -5.43
N ASP A 142 5.91 -21.02 -5.08
CA ASP A 142 5.22 -21.09 -3.79
C ASP A 142 4.85 -19.69 -3.26
N ARG A 143 4.11 -18.95 -4.09
CA ARG A 143 3.67 -17.58 -3.75
C ARG A 143 2.30 -17.68 -3.10
N ILE A 144 2.04 -16.76 -2.18
CA ILE A 144 0.74 -16.64 -1.52
C ILE A 144 0.04 -15.35 -1.93
N TRP A 145 -1.27 -15.32 -1.74
CA TRP A 145 -2.06 -14.10 -1.75
C TRP A 145 -2.94 -14.07 -0.49
N LEU A 146 -3.43 -12.90 -0.15
CA LEU A 146 -4.53 -12.78 0.80
C LEU A 146 -5.82 -12.77 -0.02
N GLU A 147 -6.67 -13.76 0.20
CA GLU A 147 -7.97 -13.86 -0.43
C GLU A 147 -8.79 -12.59 -0.16
N ASN A 148 -9.32 -12.00 -1.22
CA ASN A 148 -10.01 -10.73 -1.19
C ASN A 148 -11.01 -10.64 -2.35
N THR A 149 -11.95 -9.70 -2.24
CA THR A 149 -12.80 -9.25 -3.34
C THR A 149 -12.43 -7.82 -3.70
N ASN A 150 -11.83 -7.61 -4.87
CA ASN A 150 -11.38 -6.29 -5.34
C ASN A 150 -10.55 -5.53 -4.30
N HIS A 151 -9.49 -6.16 -3.78
CA HIS A 151 -8.59 -5.66 -2.73
C HIS A 151 -9.13 -5.64 -1.30
N LEU A 152 -10.46 -5.78 -1.11
CA LEU A 152 -11.07 -5.82 0.22
C LEU A 152 -11.03 -7.24 0.77
N ILE A 153 -10.32 -7.45 1.88
CA ILE A 153 -10.34 -8.72 2.62
C ILE A 153 -11.60 -8.76 3.50
N GLU A 154 -11.80 -7.69 4.26
CA GLU A 154 -12.95 -7.45 5.10
C GLU A 154 -13.06 -5.95 5.40
N GLU A 155 -14.08 -5.54 6.15
CA GLU A 155 -14.28 -4.13 6.48
C GLU A 155 -13.01 -3.50 7.08
N ASN A 156 -12.53 -2.42 6.44
CA ASN A 156 -11.33 -1.69 6.82
C ASN A 156 -10.00 -2.48 6.78
N LEU A 157 -9.98 -3.67 6.16
CA LEU A 157 -8.76 -4.42 5.89
C LEU A 157 -8.60 -4.67 4.38
N TYR A 158 -7.56 -4.08 3.81
CA TYR A 158 -7.28 -4.12 2.39
C TYR A 158 -5.94 -4.81 2.11
N VAL A 159 -5.80 -5.36 0.91
CA VAL A 159 -4.54 -5.86 0.36
C VAL A 159 -4.32 -5.28 -1.04
N ALA A 160 -3.08 -4.88 -1.33
CA ALA A 160 -2.71 -4.29 -2.61
C ALA A 160 -1.47 -4.97 -3.22
N GLY A 161 -1.24 -4.71 -4.50
CA GLY A 161 -0.09 -5.19 -5.24
C GLY A 161 -0.15 -6.70 -5.51
N THR A 162 1.01 -7.34 -5.51
CA THR A 162 1.10 -8.77 -5.83
C THR A 162 0.46 -9.66 -4.76
N LEU A 163 0.49 -9.26 -3.48
CA LEU A 163 -0.16 -10.02 -2.42
C LEU A 163 -1.70 -10.01 -2.54
N ALA A 164 -2.28 -9.08 -3.31
CA ALA A 164 -3.70 -9.08 -3.63
C ALA A 164 -4.09 -10.09 -4.73
N GLY A 165 -3.13 -10.90 -5.23
CA GLY A 165 -3.35 -11.90 -6.27
C GLY A 165 -3.07 -11.40 -7.69
N TRP A 166 -2.52 -10.20 -7.84
CA TRP A 166 -2.21 -9.61 -9.16
C TRP A 166 -0.85 -10.06 -9.70
N ARG A 167 -0.71 -10.01 -11.03
CA ARG A 167 0.57 -10.35 -11.69
C ARG A 167 1.67 -9.38 -11.26
N SER A 168 2.88 -9.92 -11.11
CA SER A 168 4.06 -9.15 -10.72
C SER A 168 4.57 -8.27 -11.86
N GLN A 169 3.95 -7.10 -12.02
CA GLN A 169 4.38 -6.05 -12.93
C GLN A 169 4.25 -4.68 -12.25
N PHE A 170 5.21 -3.79 -12.47
CA PHE A 170 5.24 -2.48 -11.79
C PHE A 170 3.92 -1.71 -11.94
N ALA A 171 3.46 -1.51 -13.18
CA ALA A 171 2.22 -0.77 -13.47
C ALA A 171 0.97 -1.40 -12.86
N ILE A 172 0.95 -2.73 -12.72
CA ILE A 172 -0.18 -3.45 -12.10
C ILE A 172 -0.13 -3.25 -10.58
N ALA A 173 1.06 -3.38 -9.97
CA ALA A 173 1.21 -3.21 -8.54
C ALA A 173 0.95 -1.76 -8.10
N SER A 174 1.48 -0.77 -8.82
CA SER A 174 1.19 0.65 -8.56
C SER A 174 -0.29 0.96 -8.76
N GLY A 175 -0.89 0.51 -9.87
CA GLY A 175 -2.32 0.67 -10.14
C GLY A 175 -3.20 0.04 -9.06
N SER A 176 -2.84 -1.13 -8.54
CA SER A 176 -3.52 -1.77 -7.42
C SER A 176 -3.47 -0.93 -6.13
N GLY A 177 -2.32 -0.32 -5.83
CA GLY A 177 -2.19 0.62 -4.72
C GLY A 177 -3.06 1.87 -4.87
N ALA A 178 -3.06 2.45 -6.08
CA ALA A 178 -3.90 3.60 -6.41
C ALA A 178 -5.41 3.26 -6.31
N HIS A 179 -5.82 2.06 -6.75
CA HIS A 179 -7.19 1.58 -6.64
C HIS A 179 -7.65 1.56 -5.17
N VAL A 180 -6.88 0.93 -4.29
CA VAL A 180 -7.20 0.89 -2.85
C VAL A 180 -7.29 2.29 -2.26
N ALA A 181 -6.39 3.20 -2.63
CA ALA A 181 -6.46 4.58 -2.17
C ALA A 181 -7.75 5.27 -2.63
N THR A 182 -8.20 5.08 -3.88
CA THR A 182 -9.46 5.67 -4.36
C THR A 182 -10.70 5.08 -3.69
N ASP A 183 -10.68 3.80 -3.31
CA ASP A 183 -11.76 3.19 -2.52
C ASP A 183 -11.85 3.84 -1.14
N ILE A 184 -10.70 4.06 -0.49
CA ILE A 184 -10.62 4.71 0.82
C ILE A 184 -11.08 6.17 0.75
N LEU A 185 -10.68 6.91 -0.29
CA LEU A 185 -11.13 8.28 -0.49
C LEU A 185 -12.64 8.36 -0.78
N THR A 186 -13.19 7.39 -1.50
CA THR A 186 -14.64 7.28 -1.74
C THR A 186 -15.38 6.97 -0.44
N LEU A 187 -14.81 6.10 0.41
CA LEU A 187 -15.34 5.81 1.74
C LEU A 187 -15.34 7.06 2.65
N TRP A 188 -14.25 7.83 2.67
CA TRP A 188 -14.19 9.10 3.41
C TRP A 188 -15.18 10.14 2.86
N ASN A 189 -15.52 10.05 1.58
CA ASN A 189 -16.51 10.90 0.91
C ASN A 189 -17.93 10.33 0.95
N ASN A 190 -18.28 9.56 1.99
CA ASN A 190 -19.61 8.98 2.19
C ASN A 190 -20.14 8.18 0.98
N GLY A 191 -19.26 7.43 0.31
CA GLY A 191 -19.59 6.60 -0.85
C GLY A 191 -19.66 7.36 -2.19
N LYS A 192 -19.48 8.69 -2.20
CA LYS A 192 -19.43 9.47 -3.43
C LYS A 192 -18.09 9.27 -4.13
N GLN A 193 -18.15 8.83 -5.39
CA GLN A 193 -16.99 8.54 -6.22
C GLN A 193 -15.98 9.69 -6.22
N THR A 194 -14.74 9.36 -5.89
CA THR A 194 -13.67 10.34 -5.70
C THR A 194 -12.58 10.17 -6.76
N LYS A 195 -12.18 11.29 -7.36
CA LYS A 195 -10.98 11.42 -8.19
C LYS A 195 -10.12 12.54 -7.64
N VAL A 196 -8.82 12.30 -7.54
CA VAL A 196 -7.87 13.28 -7.02
C VAL A 196 -6.70 13.39 -7.99
N HIS A 197 -6.56 14.59 -8.53
CA HIS A 197 -5.39 15.08 -9.26
C HIS A 197 -5.45 16.60 -9.22
N ASP A 198 -4.30 17.24 -9.38
CA ASP A 198 -4.25 18.69 -9.52
C ASP A 198 -4.75 19.10 -10.92
N LYS A 199 -5.27 20.32 -11.02
CA LYS A 199 -5.64 20.94 -12.31
C LYS A 199 -4.62 22.03 -12.58
N THR A 200 -4.11 22.09 -13.79
CA THR A 200 -3.37 23.25 -14.27
C THR A 200 -4.37 24.36 -14.56
N SER A 201 -4.26 25.50 -13.90
CA SER A 201 -4.78 26.75 -14.43
C SER A 201 -3.89 27.16 -15.60
N LEU A 202 -4.44 27.12 -16.82
CA LEU A 202 -3.85 27.83 -17.95
C LEU A 202 -3.99 29.34 -17.72
#